data_AF-A0A4R2NET3-F1
#
_entry.id   AF-A0A4R2NET3-F1
#
_cell.length_a   1.000
_cell.length_b   1.000
_cell.length_c   1.000
_cell.angle_alpha   90.00
_cell.angle_beta   90.00
_cell.angle_gamma   90.00
#
_symmetry.space_group_name_H-M   'P 1'
#
loop_
_entity.id
_entity.type
_entity.pdbx_description
1 polymer ?
#
loop_
_entity_poly.entity_id
_entity_poly.type
_entity_poly.pdbx_seq_one_letter_code
_entity_poly.pdbx_strand_id
1 'polypeptide(L)'
;MPQLPVSWGEVFDKLTILQIKADKLQAVAQLANVTRERQEIEKVIGDMARFPAQLSVLVQALKEINALLWDVEDGKRHCERCQTFGPEFVELARKVYFGNDQRAAIKRQINDLLGSALVEEKSYKAY
;
A
#
# COMPACT_ATOMS: atom_id res chain seq x y z
N MET A 1 -9.34 -0.77 -21.68
CA MET A 1 -9.18 -1.05 -20.23
C MET A 1 -10.19 -0.18 -19.48
N PRO A 2 -10.76 -0.65 -18.37
CA PRO A 2 -11.65 0.18 -17.55
C PRO A 2 -10.87 1.40 -17.01
N GLN A 3 -11.56 2.52 -16.84
CA GLN A 3 -11.02 3.74 -16.23
C GLN A 3 -11.78 4.02 -14.93
N LEU A 4 -11.04 4.37 -13.87
CA LEU A 4 -11.58 4.70 -12.56
C LEU A 4 -10.85 5.92 -12.01
N PRO A 5 -11.53 7.04 -11.72
CA PRO A 5 -10.93 8.15 -11.03
C PRO A 5 -10.65 7.77 -9.58
N VAL A 6 -9.44 8.05 -9.10
CA VAL A 6 -8.97 7.77 -7.74
C VAL A 6 -8.11 8.93 -7.24
N SER A 7 -7.88 8.98 -5.93
CA SER A 7 -7.00 9.98 -5.30
C SER A 7 -5.51 9.70 -5.59
N TRP A 8 -4.63 10.71 -5.47
CA TRP A 8 -3.19 10.49 -5.69
C TRP A 8 -2.60 9.50 -4.68
N GLY A 9 -3.07 9.55 -3.44
CA GLY A 9 -2.72 8.62 -2.38
C GLY A 9 -3.00 7.18 -2.78
N GLU A 10 -4.15 6.89 -3.42
CA GLU A 10 -4.45 5.54 -3.95
C GLU A 10 -3.55 5.13 -5.13
N VAL A 11 -3.19 6.08 -6.01
CA VAL A 11 -2.26 5.81 -7.12
C VAL A 11 -0.90 5.35 -6.57
N PHE A 12 -0.31 6.11 -5.66
CA PHE A 12 0.98 5.78 -5.06
C PHE A 12 0.91 4.56 -4.13
N ASP A 13 -0.21 4.36 -3.45
CA ASP A 13 -0.45 3.18 -2.63
C ASP A 13 -0.44 1.90 -3.49
N LYS A 14 -1.18 1.90 -4.61
CA LYS A 14 -1.16 0.77 -5.54
C LYS A 14 0.25 0.57 -6.15
N LEU A 15 0.95 1.65 -6.50
CA LEU A 15 2.33 1.57 -6.99
C LEU A 15 3.24 0.83 -5.99
N THR A 16 3.24 1.28 -4.73
CA THR A 16 4.14 0.72 -3.70
C THR A 16 3.83 -0.74 -3.40
N ILE A 17 2.55 -1.15 -3.41
CA ILE A 17 2.17 -2.57 -3.30
C ILE A 17 2.71 -3.39 -4.47
N LEU A 18 2.61 -2.88 -5.71
CA LEU A 18 3.13 -3.58 -6.88
C LEU A 18 4.66 -3.69 -6.85
N GLN A 19 5.36 -2.68 -6.32
CA GLN A 19 6.80 -2.77 -6.09
C GLN A 19 7.15 -3.88 -5.09
N ILE A 20 6.44 -3.95 -3.95
CA ILE A 20 6.65 -5.04 -2.97
C ILE A 20 6.36 -6.41 -3.58
N LYS A 21 5.29 -6.52 -4.37
CA LYS A 21 4.97 -7.76 -5.09
C LYS A 21 6.06 -8.15 -6.09
N ALA A 22 6.62 -7.19 -6.80
CA ALA A 22 7.74 -7.45 -7.72
C ALA A 22 8.98 -7.95 -6.96
N ASP A 23 9.20 -7.44 -5.75
CA ASP A 23 10.33 -7.84 -4.88
C ASP A 23 10.12 -9.24 -4.24
N LYS A 24 8.88 -9.63 -3.93
CA LYS A 24 8.55 -10.84 -3.14
C LYS A 24 8.06 -12.04 -3.96
N LEU A 25 7.43 -11.84 -5.11
CA LEU A 25 6.90 -12.93 -5.93
C LEU A 25 7.99 -13.63 -6.73
N GLN A 26 7.87 -14.95 -6.91
CA GLN A 26 8.86 -15.76 -7.63
C GLN A 26 8.35 -16.32 -8.96
N ALA A 27 7.03 -16.47 -9.12
CA ALA A 27 6.45 -17.05 -10.31
C ALA A 27 6.54 -16.07 -11.50
N VAL A 28 7.17 -16.51 -12.59
CA VAL A 28 7.42 -15.70 -13.80
C VAL A 28 6.13 -15.06 -14.34
N ALA A 29 5.04 -15.82 -14.42
CA ALA A 29 3.76 -15.30 -14.91
C ALA A 29 3.19 -14.18 -14.01
N GLN A 30 3.34 -14.31 -12.69
CA GLN A 30 2.87 -13.30 -11.75
C GLN A 30 3.73 -12.04 -11.82
N LEU A 31 5.05 -12.18 -11.91
CA LEU A 31 5.99 -11.07 -12.09
C LEU A 31 5.74 -10.31 -13.39
N ALA A 32 5.48 -11.01 -14.48
CA ALA A 32 5.12 -10.39 -15.75
C ALA A 32 3.82 -9.58 -15.65
N ASN A 33 2.81 -10.09 -14.93
CA ASN A 33 1.58 -9.35 -14.69
C ASN A 33 1.78 -8.12 -13.80
N VAL A 34 2.45 -8.27 -12.66
CA VAL A 34 2.75 -7.17 -11.72
C VAL A 34 3.56 -6.06 -12.40
N THR A 35 4.53 -6.44 -13.24
CA THR A 35 5.33 -5.48 -14.01
C THR A 35 4.46 -4.69 -14.98
N ARG A 36 3.56 -5.36 -15.70
CA ARG A 36 2.62 -4.70 -16.61
C ARG A 36 1.71 -3.73 -15.85
N GLU A 37 1.11 -4.16 -14.73
CA GLU A 37 0.27 -3.28 -13.92
C GLU A 37 1.04 -2.07 -13.38
N ARG A 38 2.28 -2.27 -12.95
CA ARG A 38 3.15 -1.19 -12.44
C ARG A 38 3.41 -0.16 -13.53
N GLN A 39 3.75 -0.61 -14.74
CA GLN A 39 3.98 0.25 -15.89
C GLN A 39 2.76 1.11 -16.25
N GLU A 40 1.54 0.57 -16.15
CA GLU A 40 0.33 1.36 -16.39
C GLU A 40 0.15 2.48 -15.36
N ILE A 41 0.51 2.25 -14.10
CA ILE A 41 0.49 3.28 -13.05
C ILE A 41 1.60 4.31 -13.28
N GLU A 42 2.80 3.86 -13.61
CA GLU A 42 3.95 4.74 -13.89
C GLU A 42 3.66 5.68 -15.08
N LYS A 43 2.90 5.24 -16.08
CA LYS A 43 2.42 6.12 -17.17
C LYS A 43 1.52 7.26 -16.67
N VAL A 44 0.64 6.99 -15.71
CA VAL A 44 -0.23 8.01 -15.09
C VAL A 44 0.59 8.99 -14.25
N ILE A 45 1.57 8.47 -13.52
CA ILE A 45 2.47 9.26 -12.67
C ILE A 45 3.41 10.13 -13.51
N GLY A 46 3.88 9.65 -14.66
CA GLY A 46 4.85 10.36 -15.49
C GLY A 46 6.17 10.61 -14.78
N ASP A 47 6.81 11.72 -15.11
CA ASP A 47 8.08 12.12 -14.47
C ASP A 47 7.85 12.53 -13.02
N MET A 48 8.51 11.83 -12.08
CA MET A 48 8.45 12.15 -10.65
C MET A 48 9.03 13.53 -10.32
N ALA A 49 9.93 14.08 -11.14
CA ALA A 49 10.53 15.40 -10.93
C ALA A 49 9.53 16.55 -11.01
N ARG A 50 8.33 16.33 -11.58
CA ARG A 50 7.26 17.33 -11.61
C ARG A 50 6.58 17.54 -10.26
N PHE A 51 6.80 16.63 -9.31
CA PHE A 51 6.16 16.68 -8.00
C PHE A 51 7.09 17.31 -6.96
N PRO A 52 6.54 17.84 -5.85
CA PRO A 52 7.34 18.32 -4.73
C PRO A 52 8.28 17.24 -4.18
N ALA A 53 9.50 17.62 -3.79
CA ALA A 53 10.52 16.70 -3.29
C ALA A 53 10.03 15.85 -2.10
N GLN A 54 9.15 16.43 -1.27
CA GLN A 54 8.53 15.76 -0.11
C GLN A 54 7.74 14.51 -0.50
N LEU A 55 7.24 14.41 -1.74
CA LEU A 55 6.48 13.26 -2.20
C LEU A 55 7.31 11.98 -2.12
N SER A 56 8.60 12.04 -2.46
CA SER A 56 9.48 10.86 -2.41
C SER A 56 9.57 10.25 -1.02
N VAL A 57 9.62 11.08 0.02
CA VAL A 57 9.64 10.67 1.43
C VAL A 57 8.31 9.98 1.79
N LEU A 58 7.18 10.56 1.38
CA LEU A 58 5.86 9.99 1.65
C LEU A 58 5.64 8.65 0.92
N VAL A 59 6.08 8.55 -0.34
CA VAL A 59 6.00 7.30 -1.12
C VAL A 59 6.87 6.21 -0.51
N GLN A 60 8.05 6.56 0.00
CA GLN A 60 8.92 5.61 0.69
C GLN A 60 8.28 5.14 2.01
N ALA A 61 7.75 6.04 2.83
CA ALA A 61 7.02 5.68 4.05
C ALA A 61 5.79 4.81 3.75
N LEU A 62 5.09 5.08 2.64
CA LEU A 62 3.96 4.27 2.17
C LEU A 62 4.39 2.86 1.77
N LYS A 63 5.55 2.71 1.11
CA LYS A 63 6.14 1.40 0.80
C LYS A 63 6.49 0.64 2.08
N GLU A 64 7.10 1.31 3.05
CA GLU A 64 7.49 0.70 4.33
C GLU A 64 6.28 0.18 5.11
N ILE A 65 5.22 0.97 5.26
CA ILE A 65 4.02 0.52 5.97
C ILE A 65 3.30 -0.60 5.22
N ASN A 66 3.28 -0.57 3.88
CA ASN A 66 2.74 -1.66 3.08
C ASN A 66 3.57 -2.95 3.22
N ALA A 67 4.89 -2.85 3.34
CA ALA A 67 5.76 -4.00 3.58
C ALA A 67 5.52 -4.59 4.98
N LEU A 68 5.37 -3.75 6.00
CA LEU A 68 5.01 -4.19 7.36
C LEU A 68 3.66 -4.91 7.38
N LEU A 69 2.65 -4.37 6.69
CA LEU A 69 1.33 -5.00 6.57
C LEU A 69 1.39 -6.34 5.81
N TRP A 70 2.27 -6.45 4.81
CA TRP A 70 2.53 -7.72 4.12
C TRP A 70 3.07 -8.77 5.09
N ASP A 71 4.10 -8.43 5.86
CA ASP A 71 4.71 -9.36 6.82
C ASP A 71 3.72 -9.75 7.94
N VAL A 72 2.86 -8.82 8.37
CA VAL A 72 1.77 -9.11 9.32
C VAL A 72 0.78 -10.13 8.75
N GLU A 73 0.38 -9.98 7.50
CA GLU A 73 -0.53 -10.91 6.83
C GLU A 73 0.12 -12.29 6.59
N ASP A 74 1.41 -12.33 6.22
CA ASP A 74 2.18 -13.58 6.10
C ASP A 74 2.28 -14.31 7.45
N GLY A 75 2.50 -13.58 8.55
CA GLY A 75 2.47 -14.12 9.91
C GLY A 75 1.10 -14.72 10.26
N LYS A 76 0.00 -14.00 9.97
CA LYS A 76 -1.36 -14.53 10.18
C LYS A 76 -1.62 -15.78 9.37
N ARG A 77 -1.15 -15.84 8.12
CA ARG A 77 -1.25 -17.05 7.27
C ARG A 77 -0.42 -18.20 7.80
N HIS A 78 0.70 -17.94 8.46
CA HIS A 78 1.45 -18.97 9.17
C HIS A 78 0.65 -19.54 10.34
N CYS A 79 0.12 -18.67 11.21
CA CYS A 79 -0.77 -19.07 12.30
C CYS A 79 -1.96 -19.91 11.80
N GLU A 80 -2.59 -19.49 10.69
CA GLU A 80 -3.67 -20.22 10.02
C GLU A 80 -3.22 -21.61 9.55
N ARG A 81 -2.09 -21.73 8.85
CA ARG A 81 -1.56 -23.04 8.41
C ARG A 81 -1.29 -23.98 9.59
N CYS A 82 -0.85 -23.43 10.71
CA CYS A 82 -0.59 -24.18 11.94
C CYS A 82 -1.84 -24.37 12.81
N GLN A 83 -2.97 -23.74 12.45
CA GLN A 83 -4.21 -23.70 13.25
C GLN A 83 -3.97 -23.21 14.69
N THR A 84 -3.15 -22.17 14.83
CA THR A 84 -2.76 -21.58 16.13
C THR A 84 -3.30 -20.16 16.25
N PHE A 85 -4.27 -19.96 17.14
CA PHE A 85 -4.98 -18.67 17.29
C PHE A 85 -4.73 -18.05 18.68
N GLY A 86 -3.49 -18.16 19.14
CA GLY A 86 -3.06 -17.67 20.46
C GLY A 86 -2.63 -16.20 20.47
N PRO A 87 -1.83 -15.78 21.47
CA PRO A 87 -1.41 -14.39 21.65
C PRO A 87 -0.73 -13.77 20.42
N GLU A 88 0.10 -14.52 19.70
CA GLU A 88 0.77 -14.05 18.49
C GLU A 88 -0.22 -13.67 17.39
N PHE A 89 -1.21 -14.52 17.13
CA PHE A 89 -2.27 -14.23 16.15
C PHE A 89 -3.05 -12.98 16.55
N VAL A 90 -3.38 -12.82 17.84
CA VAL A 90 -4.06 -11.63 18.36
C VAL A 90 -3.21 -10.38 18.18
N GLU A 91 -1.92 -10.45 18.46
CA GLU A 91 -0.98 -9.32 18.27
C GLU A 91 -0.90 -8.92 16.79
N LEU A 92 -0.74 -9.88 15.89
CA LEU A 92 -0.72 -9.64 14.45
C LEU A 92 -2.04 -9.03 13.97
N ALA A 93 -3.18 -9.55 14.41
CA ALA A 93 -4.50 -9.00 14.08
C ALA A 93 -4.64 -7.54 14.55
N ARG A 94 -4.13 -7.19 15.73
CA ARG A 94 -4.12 -5.81 16.23
C ARG A 94 -3.23 -4.89 15.39
N LYS A 95 -2.05 -5.36 14.96
CA LYS A 95 -1.12 -4.61 14.10
C LYS A 95 -1.76 -4.21 12.76
N VAL A 96 -2.71 -4.99 12.24
CA VAL A 96 -3.45 -4.64 11.01
C VAL A 96 -4.15 -3.29 11.13
N TYR A 97 -4.83 -3.00 12.25
CA TYR A 97 -5.55 -1.74 12.43
C TYR A 97 -4.59 -0.55 12.45
N PHE A 98 -3.57 -0.62 13.31
CA PHE A 98 -2.56 0.45 13.41
C PHE A 98 -1.84 0.69 12.09
N GLY A 99 -1.45 -0.37 11.39
CA GLY A 99 -0.78 -0.26 10.10
C GLY A 99 -1.69 0.34 9.02
N ASN A 100 -2.96 -0.05 8.97
CA ASN A 100 -3.92 0.50 8.02
C ASN A 100 -4.27 1.97 8.30
N ASP A 101 -4.25 2.38 9.56
CA ASP A 101 -4.48 3.78 9.93
C ASP A 101 -3.28 4.65 9.59
N GLN A 102 -2.06 4.17 9.86
CA GLN A 102 -0.84 4.86 9.41
C GLN A 102 -0.77 4.94 7.88
N ARG A 103 -1.08 3.86 7.16
CA ARG A 103 -1.15 3.84 5.69
C ARG A 103 -2.14 4.87 5.17
N ALA A 104 -3.34 4.94 5.76
CA ALA A 104 -4.34 5.92 5.36
C ALA A 104 -3.90 7.37 5.66
N ALA A 105 -3.25 7.62 6.80
CA ALA A 105 -2.71 8.93 7.13
C ALA A 105 -1.64 9.38 6.10
N ILE A 106 -0.73 8.49 5.69
CA ILE A 106 0.26 8.79 4.66
C ILE A 106 -0.41 9.06 3.31
N LYS A 107 -1.41 8.24 2.90
CA LYS A 107 -2.20 8.50 1.68
C LYS A 107 -2.87 9.87 1.72
N ARG A 108 -3.40 10.28 2.88
CA ARG A 108 -4.01 11.59 3.06
C ARG A 108 -2.98 12.71 2.91
N GLN A 109 -1.80 12.58 3.48
CA GLN A 109 -0.71 13.54 3.30
C GLN A 109 -0.31 13.69 1.83
N ILE A 110 -0.29 12.59 1.06
CA ILE A 110 -0.05 12.64 -0.39
C ILE A 110 -1.18 13.38 -1.12
N ASN A 111 -2.44 13.09 -0.77
CA ASN A 111 -3.60 13.78 -1.34
C ASN A 111 -3.54 15.29 -1.10
N ASP A 112 -3.24 15.70 0.13
CA ASP A 112 -3.14 17.11 0.50
C ASP A 112 -1.94 17.78 -0.22
N LEU A 113 -0.79 17.11 -0.27
CA LEU A 113 0.41 17.61 -0.97
C LEU A 113 0.20 17.84 -2.47
N LEU A 114 -0.57 16.97 -3.12
CA LEU A 114 -0.79 16.98 -4.56
C LEU A 114 -2.13 17.61 -4.97
N GLY A 115 -2.91 18.12 -4.01
CA GLY A 115 -4.21 18.74 -4.25
C GLY A 115 -5.22 17.79 -4.91
N SER A 116 -5.31 16.54 -4.43
CA SER A 116 -6.26 15.57 -4.99
C SER A 116 -7.71 16.05 -4.89
N ALA A 117 -8.44 15.94 -6.01
CA ALA A 117 -9.87 16.24 -6.05
C ALA A 117 -10.73 15.19 -5.32
N LEU A 118 -10.20 13.97 -5.17
CA LEU A 118 -10.82 12.88 -4.43
C LEU A 118 -9.98 12.57 -3.20
N VAL A 119 -10.64 12.21 -2.11
CA VAL A 119 -10.00 11.77 -0.88
C VAL A 119 -10.80 10.59 -0.33
N GLU A 120 -10.10 9.54 0.09
CA GLU A 120 -10.73 8.41 0.79
C GLU A 120 -11.12 8.84 2.21
N GLU A 121 -12.40 8.71 2.55
CA GLU A 121 -12.91 9.00 3.88
C GLU A 121 -12.89 7.74 4.76
N LYS A 122 -12.43 7.90 5.99
CA LYS A 122 -12.43 6.84 6.99
C LYS A 122 -13.40 7.18 8.12
N SER A 123 -14.36 6.29 8.36
CA SER A 123 -15.23 6.35 9.53
C SER A 123 -14.69 5.44 10.63
N TYR A 124 -13.79 5.95 11.47
CA TYR A 124 -13.37 5.23 12.67
C TYR A 124 -13.54 6.09 13.92
N LYS A 125 -14.01 5.44 15.00
CA LYS A 125 -13.81 5.92 16.37
C LYS A 125 -12.41 5.49 16.79
N ALA A 126 -11.68 6.34 17.53
CA ALA A 126 -10.39 5.97 18.10
C ALA A 126 -10.54 4.67 18.92
N TYR A 127 -9.62 3.72 18.71
CA TYR A 127 -9.57 2.43 19.39
C TYR A 127 -8.98 2.55 20.80
#